data_AF-A0A660LZT0-F1
#
_entry.id   AF-A0A660LZT0-F1
#
_cell.length_a   1.000
_cell.length_b   1.000
_cell.length_c   1.000
_cell.angle_alpha   90.00
_cell.angle_beta   90.00
_cell.angle_gamma   90.00
#
_symmetry.space_group_name_H-M   'P 1'
#
loop_
_entity.id
_entity.type
_entity.pdbx_description
1 polymer ?
#
loop_
_entity_poly.entity_id
_entity_poly.type
_entity_poly.pdbx_seq_one_letter_code
_entity_poly.pdbx_strand_id
1 'polypeptide(L)' 'YAPDVSPCDLIVRTSGEQRLSNFMLWRAAYSELMFIDKHWPDMTTDDVTVILDEYAHRNRRIGG' A
#
# COMPACT_ATOMS: atom_id res chain seq x y z
N TYR A 1 -5.52 -20.26 1.71
CA TYR A 1 -5.19 -19.46 2.90
C TYR A 1 -3.72 -19.70 3.20
N ALA A 2 -2.90 -18.64 3.22
CA ALA A 2 -1.46 -18.73 3.47
C ALA A 2 -1.19 -18.09 4.85
N PRO A 3 -1.28 -18.85 5.96
CA PRO A 3 -1.22 -18.29 7.33
C PRO A 3 0.14 -17.70 7.70
N ASP A 4 1.19 -18.19 7.05
CA ASP A 4 2.58 -17.82 7.22
C ASP A 4 2.92 -16.42 6.69
N VAL A 5 2.10 -15.90 5.77
CA VAL A 5 2.27 -14.53 5.28
C VAL A 5 1.96 -13.54 6.42
N SER A 6 2.71 -12.45 6.53
CA SER A 6 2.50 -11.41 7.55
C SER A 6 1.36 -10.43 7.16
N PRO A 7 0.81 -9.66 8.12
CA PRO A 7 -0.11 -8.56 7.79
C PRO A 7 0.52 -7.55 6.82
N CYS A 8 -0.31 -6.81 6.09
CA CYS A 8 0.17 -5.77 5.19
C CYS A 8 0.40 -4.49 5.99
N ASP A 9 1.59 -3.89 5.86
CA ASP A 9 1.88 -2.58 6.43
C ASP A 9 1.48 -1.43 5.50
N LEU A 10 1.65 -1.61 4.18
CA LEU A 10 1.31 -0.65 3.14
C LEU A 10 0.70 -1.39 1.93
N ILE A 11 -0.38 -0.83 1.38
CA ILE A 11 -0.94 -1.23 0.09
C ILE A 11 -0.93 -0.03 -0.85
N VAL A 12 -0.27 -0.19 -1.98
CA VAL A 12 -0.20 0.81 -3.04
C VAL A 12 -1.11 0.42 -4.19
N ARG A 13 -1.90 1.37 -4.70
CA ARG A 13 -2.77 1.17 -5.85
C ARG A 13 -2.60 2.27 -6.88
N THR A 14 -2.25 1.85 -8.09
CA THR A 14 -2.02 2.72 -9.25
C THR A 14 -3.32 3.06 -10.00
N SER A 15 -3.21 3.91 -11.01
CA SER A 15 -4.30 4.34 -11.91
C SER A 15 -5.39 5.20 -11.25
N GLY A 16 -5.12 5.85 -10.12
CA GLY A 16 -6.02 6.82 -9.47
C GLY A 16 -7.23 6.24 -8.73
N GLU A 17 -7.37 4.91 -8.71
CA GLU A 17 -8.56 4.26 -8.18
C GLU A 17 -8.50 4.04 -6.67
N GLN A 18 -9.39 4.68 -5.91
CA GLN A 18 -9.41 4.62 -4.45
C GLN A 18 -10.30 3.51 -3.90
N ARG A 19 -9.88 2.25 -4.11
CA ARG A 19 -10.57 1.06 -3.59
C ARG A 19 -9.59 -0.08 -3.34
N LEU A 20 -9.96 -1.06 -2.50
CA LEU A 20 -9.18 -2.30 -2.36
C LEU A 20 -9.59 -3.37 -3.38
N SER A 21 -10.82 -3.32 -3.90
CA SER A 21 -11.34 -4.35 -4.82
C SER A 21 -11.19 -5.78 -4.30
N ASN A 22 -11.51 -6.01 -3.01
CA ASN A 22 -11.40 -7.32 -2.37
C ASN A 22 -9.97 -7.89 -2.30
N PHE A 23 -8.93 -7.04 -2.44
CA PHE A 23 -7.55 -7.47 -2.31
C PHE A 23 -7.11 -7.52 -0.84
N MET A 24 -6.62 -8.69 -0.39
CA MET A 24 -5.98 -8.91 0.91
C MET A 24 -6.75 -8.39 2.14
N LEU A 25 -8.10 -8.39 2.10
CA LEU A 25 -8.96 -7.72 3.10
C LEU A 25 -8.55 -7.95 4.56
N TRP A 26 -8.34 -9.21 4.95
CA TRP A 26 -7.96 -9.54 6.32
C TRP A 26 -6.57 -9.00 6.70
N ARG A 27 -5.63 -9.05 5.75
CA ARG A 27 -4.25 -8.61 5.96
C ARG A 27 -4.12 -7.09 5.89
N ALA A 28 -5.06 -6.43 5.22
CA ALA A 28 -5.14 -4.99 5.05
C ALA A 28 -5.80 -4.26 6.23
N ALA A 29 -6.28 -4.98 7.26
CA ALA A 29 -7.09 -4.41 8.33
C ALA A 29 -6.46 -3.18 9.03
N TYR A 30 -5.12 -3.15 9.10
CA TYR A 30 -4.34 -2.04 9.66
C TYR A 30 -3.28 -1.50 8.69
N SER A 31 -3.38 -1.86 7.41
CA SER A 31 -2.43 -1.37 6.41
C SER A 31 -2.70 0.08 6.10
N GLU A 32 -1.64 0.85 5.89
CA GLU A 32 -1.77 2.13 5.23
C GLU A 32 -2.13 1.94 3.75
N LEU A 33 -2.86 2.91 3.20
CA LEU A 33 -3.23 2.94 1.80
C LEU A 33 -2.55 4.10 1.11
N MET A 34 -2.02 3.85 -0.09
CA MET A 34 -1.46 4.87 -0.97
C MET A 34 -2.04 4.70 -2.36
N PHE A 35 -2.61 5.77 -2.89
CA PHE A 35 -3.21 5.79 -4.21
C PHE A 35 -2.39 6.69 -5.12
N ILE A 36 -2.02 6.18 -6.28
CA ILE A 36 -1.14 6.85 -7.24
C ILE A 36 -1.88 6.95 -8.56
N ASP A 37 -1.88 8.14 -9.17
CA ASP A 37 -2.58 8.39 -10.45
C ASP A 37 -1.89 7.73 -11.64
N LYS A 38 -0.55 7.58 -11.58
CA LYS A 38 0.27 6.90 -12.60
C LYS A 38 -0.25 5.48 -12.86
N HIS A 39 -0.32 5.08 -14.13
CA HIS A 39 -0.74 3.74 -14.53
C HIS A 39 0.36 2.71 -14.33
N TRP A 40 -0.04 1.45 -14.09
CA TRP A 40 0.91 0.36 -13.83
C TRP A 40 2.01 0.18 -14.90
N PRO A 41 1.71 0.22 -16.22
CA PRO A 41 2.75 0.08 -17.25
C PRO A 41 3.82 1.19 -17.24
N ASP A 42 3.49 2.34 -16.65
CA ASP A 42 4.39 3.50 -16.59
C ASP A 42 5.21 3.55 -15.28
N MET A 43 4.97 2.60 -14.37
CA MET A 43 5.70 2.52 -13.10
C MET A 43 7.15 2.11 -13.33
N THR A 44 8.04 2.77 -12.60
CA THR A 44 9.49 2.53 -12.61
C THR A 44 9.95 2.06 -11.23
N THR A 45 11.20 1.61 -11.12
CA THR A 45 11.79 1.26 -9.82
C THR A 45 11.91 2.47 -8.90
N ASP A 46 12.13 3.66 -9.45
CA ASP A 46 12.27 4.91 -8.68
C ASP A 46 10.94 5.27 -8.00
N ASP A 47 9.81 4.94 -8.62
CA ASP A 47 8.50 5.12 -8.00
C ASP A 47 8.35 4.27 -6.73
N VAL A 48 8.93 3.07 -6.70
CA VAL A 48 8.95 2.22 -5.50
C VAL A 48 9.78 2.85 -4.39
N THR A 49 10.91 3.48 -4.71
CA THR A 49 11.71 4.22 -3.73
C THR A 49 10.91 5.38 -3.15
N VAL A 50 10.24 6.17 -3.99
CA VAL A 50 9.39 7.29 -3.54
C VAL A 50 8.25 6.80 -2.64
N ILE A 51 7.60 5.69 -2.99
CA ILE A 51 6.55 5.06 -2.18
C ILE A 51 7.08 4.70 -0.78
N LEU A 52 8.24 4.05 -0.72
CA LEU A 52 8.83 3.61 0.54
C LEU A 52 9.26 4.79 1.41
N ASP A 53 9.84 5.83 0.79
CA ASP A 53 10.20 7.05 1.47
C ASP A 53 8.95 7.75 2.04
N GLU A 54 7.89 7.90 1.25
CA GLU A 54 6.64 8.51 1.73
C GLU A 54 6.07 7.71 2.92
N TYR A 55 6.04 6.38 2.82
CA TYR A 55 5.62 5.53 3.94
C TYR A 55 6.48 5.72 5.19
N ALA A 56 7.80 5.79 5.06
CA ALA A 56 8.72 5.99 6.18
C ALA A 56 8.54 7.36 6.87
N HIS A 57 8.12 8.39 6.13
CA HIS A 57 7.87 9.73 6.68
C HIS A 57 6.52 9.86 7.39
N ARG A 58 5.60 8.91 7.21
CA ARG A 58 4.30 8.95 7.86
C ARG A 58 4.45 8.62 9.33
N ASN A 59 3.95 9.52 10.18
CA ASN A 59 4.03 9.35 11.62
C ASN A 59 2.95 8.35 12.06
N ARG A 60 3.32 7.08 12.21
CA ARG A 60 2.39 6.02 12.59
C ARG A 60 1.76 6.35 13.95
N ARG A 61 0.47 6.63 13.97
CA ARG A 61 -0.29 6.74 15.22
C ARG A 61 -0.34 5.35 15.85
N ILE A 62 0.41 5.16 16.93
CA ILE A 62 0.36 3.94 17.74
C ILE A 62 -0.80 4.08 18.73
N GLY A 63 -1.80 3.22 18.61
CA GLY A 63 -2.99 3.20 19.48
C GLY A 63 -4.25 3.70 18.78
N GLY A 64 -5.13 2.75 18.45
CA GLY A 64 -6.55 2.98 18.20
C GLY A 64 -7.37 2.45 19.38
#